data_AF-A0A1H0UTC3-F1
#
_entry.id   AF-A0A1H0UTC3-F1
#
_cell.length_a   1.000
_cell.length_b   1.000
_cell.length_c   1.000
_cell.angle_alpha   90.00
_cell.angle_beta   90.00
_cell.angle_gamma   90.00
#
_symmetry.space_group_name_H-M   'P 1'
#
loop_
_entity.id
_entity.type
_entity.pdbx_description
1 polymer ?
#
loop_
_entity_poly.entity_id
_entity_poly.type
_entity_poly.pdbx_seq_one_letter_code
_entity_poly.pdbx_strand_id
1 'polypeptide(L)'
;MHTGIMENNQDFQQHFQQYCDNAQDGAQYFEVTYWDTDSGRIRTESFDDAAAAGRFASRCVSGEDGWAVVDAIPGKVRRAAA
;
A
#
# COMPACT_ATOMS: atom_id res chain seq x y z
N MET A 1 -33.99 32.04 -20.13
CA MET A 1 -33.65 30.66 -20.52
C MET A 1 -32.27 30.35 -19.94
N HIS A 2 -32.19 29.26 -19.16
CA HIS A 2 -31.01 28.39 -18.86
C HIS A 2 -29.65 29.04 -18.50
N THR A 3 -29.21 28.99 -17.22
CA THR A 3 -28.21 28.05 -16.61
C THR A 3 -26.79 28.11 -17.22
N GLY A 4 -25.70 28.11 -16.45
CA GLY A 4 -25.56 27.79 -15.04
C GLY A 4 -24.15 28.02 -14.51
N ILE A 5 -24.10 28.01 -13.18
CA ILE A 5 -23.04 27.50 -12.30
C ILE A 5 -21.86 26.88 -13.06
N MET A 6 -20.77 27.64 -13.20
CA MET A 6 -19.44 27.11 -13.52
C MET A 6 -18.45 27.61 -12.49
N GLU A 7 -18.78 27.42 -11.21
CA GLU A 7 -17.79 27.49 -10.15
C GLU A 7 -17.71 26.11 -9.50
N ASN A 8 -16.47 25.63 -9.45
CA ASN A 8 -15.99 24.57 -8.58
C ASN A 8 -16.11 23.11 -9.05
N ASN A 9 -15.42 22.78 -10.14
CA ASN A 9 -14.96 21.41 -10.41
C ASN A 9 -13.42 21.27 -10.39
N GLN A 10 -12.67 22.36 -10.18
CA GLN A 10 -11.21 22.30 -10.11
C GLN A 10 -10.72 21.76 -8.76
N ASP A 11 -11.39 22.09 -7.65
CA ASP A 11 -11.00 21.63 -6.31
C ASP A 11 -11.20 20.10 -6.16
N PHE A 12 -12.26 19.55 -6.76
CA PHE A 12 -12.50 18.10 -6.82
C PHE A 12 -11.41 17.35 -7.60
N GLN A 13 -10.86 17.95 -8.66
CA GLN A 13 -9.77 17.33 -9.41
C GLN A 13 -8.46 17.37 -8.62
N GLN A 14 -8.17 18.47 -7.93
CA GLN A 14 -6.98 18.61 -7.07
C GLN A 14 -7.00 17.63 -5.89
N HIS A 15 -8.17 17.40 -5.28
CA HIS A 15 -8.34 16.46 -4.17
C HIS A 15 -8.12 15.00 -4.61
N PHE A 16 -8.62 14.60 -5.78
CA PHE A 16 -8.40 13.25 -6.32
C PHE A 16 -6.94 13.04 -6.74
N GLN A 17 -6.29 14.08 -7.24
CA GLN A 17 -4.86 14.06 -7.53
C GLN A 17 -4.05 13.92 -6.24
N GLN A 18 -4.38 14.65 -5.16
CA GLN A 18 -3.67 14.52 -3.87
C GLN A 18 -3.75 13.13 -3.23
N TYR A 19 -4.87 12.41 -3.34
CA TYR A 19 -4.95 11.02 -2.84
C TYR A 19 -4.11 10.03 -3.63
N CYS A 20 -3.82 10.31 -4.89
CA CYS A 20 -2.96 9.48 -5.74
C CYS A 20 -1.50 9.98 -5.80
N ASP A 21 -1.25 11.19 -5.28
CA ASP A 21 0.04 11.88 -5.30
C ASP A 21 0.79 11.75 -3.97
N ASN A 22 0.15 11.30 -2.88
CA ASN A 22 0.91 10.87 -1.69
C ASN A 22 1.67 9.54 -1.91
N ALA A 23 1.50 8.90 -3.07
CA ALA A 23 2.41 7.88 -3.59
C ALA A 23 3.62 8.50 -4.33
N GLN A 24 3.93 9.78 -4.08
CA GLN A 24 5.16 10.44 -4.51
C GLN A 24 6.33 10.02 -3.63
N ASP A 25 6.85 8.83 -3.89
CA ASP A 25 8.25 8.62 -4.23
C ASP A 25 8.35 7.18 -4.74
N GLY A 26 9.28 6.87 -5.63
CA GLY A 26 9.51 5.50 -6.11
C GLY A 26 10.02 4.53 -5.05
N ALA A 27 9.73 4.79 -3.76
CA ALA A 27 10.15 4.01 -2.63
C ALA A 27 9.52 2.61 -2.72
N GLN A 28 10.40 1.61 -2.64
CA GLN A 28 10.02 0.21 -2.47
C GLN A 28 9.30 0.06 -1.13
N TYR A 29 8.20 -0.69 -1.13
CA TYR A 29 7.52 -1.12 0.09
C TYR A 29 7.56 -2.65 0.18
N PHE A 30 7.21 -3.18 1.34
CA PHE A 30 7.25 -4.61 1.62
C PHE A 30 5.87 -5.08 2.04
N GLU A 31 5.47 -6.25 1.58
CA GLU A 31 4.25 -6.91 2.03
C GLU A 31 4.62 -8.21 2.74
N VAL A 32 4.04 -8.44 3.90
CA VAL A 32 4.18 -9.70 4.63
C VAL A 32 2.85 -10.44 4.58
N THR A 33 2.82 -11.56 3.86
CA THR A 33 1.69 -12.48 3.85
C THR A 33 1.95 -13.62 4.81
N TYR A 34 1.05 -13.86 5.76
CA TYR A 34 1.26 -14.81 6.84
C TYR A 34 -0.01 -15.59 7.20
N TRP A 35 0.18 -16.75 7.84
CA TRP A 35 -0.90 -17.50 8.47
C TRP A 35 -1.16 -17.00 9.88
N ASP A 36 -2.34 -16.45 10.10
CA ASP A 36 -2.81 -16.00 11.40
C ASP A 36 -3.48 -17.18 12.12
N THR A 37 -2.77 -17.76 13.10
CA THR A 37 -3.21 -18.94 13.85
C THR A 37 -4.42 -18.64 14.75
N ASP A 38 -4.56 -17.39 15.20
CA ASP A 38 -5.65 -16.96 16.08
C ASP A 38 -6.99 -16.92 15.35
N SER A 39 -7.00 -16.44 14.09
CA SER A 39 -8.21 -16.37 13.27
C SER A 39 -8.35 -17.52 12.26
N GLY A 40 -7.29 -18.31 12.05
CA GLY A 40 -7.23 -19.38 11.05
C GLY A 40 -7.33 -18.85 9.61
N ARG A 41 -6.69 -17.70 9.33
CA ARG A 41 -6.79 -17.03 8.03
C ARG A 41 -5.44 -16.56 7.54
N ILE A 42 -5.32 -16.44 6.22
CA ILE A 42 -4.20 -15.75 5.59
C ILE A 42 -4.45 -14.24 5.67
N ARG A 43 -3.45 -13.49 6.11
CA ARG A 43 -3.48 -12.02 6.16
C ARG A 43 -2.25 -11.44 5.48
N THR A 44 -2.37 -10.19 5.05
CA THR A 44 -1.28 -9.43 4.43
C THR A 44 -1.16 -8.08 5.11
N GLU A 45 0.05 -7.70 5.51
CA GLU A 45 0.39 -6.39 6.07
C GLU A 45 1.50 -5.72 5.27
N SER A 46 1.40 -4.41 5.09
CA SER A 46 2.35 -3.60 4.32
C SER A 46 3.28 -2.81 5.24
N PHE A 47 4.56 -2.69 4.86
CA PHE A 47 5.60 -2.00 5.62
C PHE A 47 6.47 -1.17 4.66
N ASP A 48 6.89 0.01 5.08
CA ASP A 48 7.82 0.85 4.31
C ASP A 48 9.30 0.46 4.54
N ASP A 49 9.58 -0.41 5.51
CA ASP A 49 10.93 -0.82 5.91
C ASP A 49 11.10 -2.35 5.93
N ALA A 50 12.19 -2.81 5.31
CA ALA A 50 12.52 -4.24 5.23
C ALA A 50 12.78 -4.85 6.62
N ALA A 51 13.43 -4.12 7.52
CA ALA A 51 13.77 -4.64 8.84
C ALA A 51 12.50 -4.80 9.72
N ALA A 52 11.54 -3.88 9.60
CA ALA A 52 10.23 -3.98 10.22
C ALA A 52 9.46 -5.20 9.69
N ALA A 53 9.37 -5.36 8.37
CA ALA A 53 8.73 -6.52 7.73
C ALA A 53 9.36 -7.84 8.19
N GLY A 54 10.70 -7.93 8.21
CA GLY A 54 11.42 -9.13 8.66
C GLY A 54 11.20 -9.45 10.14
N ARG A 55 11.16 -8.44 11.01
CA ARG A 55 10.84 -8.64 12.44
C ARG A 55 9.41 -9.13 12.65
N PHE A 56 8.46 -8.62 11.86
CA PHE A 56 7.07 -9.08 11.89
C PHE A 56 6.97 -10.53 11.42
N ALA A 57 7.54 -10.85 10.26
CA ALA A 57 7.58 -12.21 9.73
C ALA A 57 8.20 -13.21 10.71
N SER A 58 9.32 -12.85 11.35
CA SER A 58 9.97 -13.69 12.36
C SER A 58 9.07 -13.98 13.57
N ARG A 59 8.14 -13.09 13.92
CA ARG A 59 7.17 -13.34 15.00
C ARG A 59 6.07 -14.30 14.54
N CYS A 60 5.59 -14.16 13.32
CA CYS A 60 4.53 -15.00 12.74
C CYS A 60 4.94 -16.47 12.59
N VAL A 61 6.23 -16.76 12.39
CA VAL A 61 6.74 -18.14 12.20
C VAL A 61 7.11 -18.87 13.50
N SER A 62 6.75 -18.34 14.67
CA SER A 62 7.17 -18.91 15.96
C SER A 62 6.47 -20.25 16.32
N GLY A 63 5.46 -20.68 15.56
CA GLY A 63 4.72 -21.93 15.76
C GLY A 63 5.03 -23.00 14.70
N GLU A 64 4.71 -24.26 14.98
CA GLU A 64 5.00 -25.42 14.10
C GLU A 64 4.39 -25.29 12.70
N ASP A 65 3.17 -24.73 12.60
CA ASP A 65 2.47 -24.47 11.34
C ASP A 65 2.63 -23.02 10.84
N GLY A 66 3.42 -22.21 11.56
CA GLY A 66 3.58 -20.79 11.30
C GLY A 66 4.43 -20.53 10.06
N TRP A 67 3.91 -19.78 9.10
CA TRP A 67 4.66 -19.32 7.94
C TRP A 67 4.37 -17.85 7.66
N ALA A 68 5.37 -17.17 7.09
CA ALA A 68 5.28 -15.82 6.60
C ALA A 68 6.17 -15.66 5.36
N VAL A 69 5.67 -14.94 4.37
CA VAL A 69 6.38 -14.57 3.13
C VAL A 69 6.53 -13.06 3.13
N VAL A 70 7.74 -12.58 2.84
CA VAL A 70 8.04 -11.15 2.70
C VAL A 70 8.33 -10.85 1.23
N ASP A 71 7.49 -10.03 0.62
CA ASP A 71 7.63 -9.59 -0.77
C ASP A 71 8.11 -8.13 -0.80
N ALA A 72 9.10 -7.85 -1.64
CA ALA A 72 9.61 -6.50 -1.87
C ALA A 72 8.98 -5.92 -3.14
N ILE A 73 8.06 -4.98 -2.98
CA ILE A 73 7.27 -4.42 -4.07
C ILE A 73 7.87 -3.07 -4.50
N PRO A 74 8.26 -2.90 -5.78
CA PRO A 74 8.76 -1.62 -6.27
C PRO A 74 7.64 -0.57 -6.26
N GLY A 75 7.95 0.64 -5.80
CA GLY A 75 7.04 1.77 -5.91
C GLY A 75 6.65 2.03 -7.37
N LYS A 76 5.37 2.40 -7.61
CA LYS A 76 4.89 2.65 -8.98
C LYS A 76 5.55 3.90 -9.56
N VAL A 77 6.56 3.72 -10.39
CA VAL A 77 7.11 4.81 -11.21
C VAL A 77 6.10 5.13 -12.32
N ARG A 78 5.45 6.29 -12.26
CA ARG A 78 4.71 6.82 -13.40
C ARG A 78 5.69 6.94 -14.57
N ARG A 79 5.47 6.23 -15.68
CA ARG A 79 6.17 6.56 -16.93
C ARG A 79 5.66 7.94 -17.38
N ALA A 80 6.55 8.92 -17.43
CA ALA A 80 6.27 10.18 -18.10
C ALA A 80 5.96 9.85 -19.57
N ALA A 81 4.74 10.12 -20.01
CA ALA A 81 4.41 10.12 -21.42
C ALA A 81 5.12 11.32 -22.06
N ALA A 82 5.93 11.05 -23.09
CA ALA A 82 6.67 12.05 -23.86
C ALA A 82 5.78 12.71 -24.93
#